data_AF-A0A803QJW1-F1
#
_entry.id   AF-A0A803QJW1-F1
#
_cell.length_a   1.000
_cell.length_b   1.000
_cell.length_c   1.000
_cell.angle_alpha   90.00
_cell.angle_beta   90.00
_cell.angle_gamma   90.00
#
_symmetry.space_group_name_H-M   'P 1'
#
loop_
_entity.id
_entity.type
_entity.pdbx_description
1 polymer ?
#
loop_
_entity_poly.entity_id
_entity_poly.type
_entity_poly.pdbx_seq_one_letter_code
_entity_poly.pdbx_strand_id
1 'polypeptide(L)'
;MWSTHPQFSGIVSKVWQKPIKGTQMFQLVTRLKELKGELKKLNKESFSDIVAKEVDMKTLLIVYQEKLQKDPFNNDLQLKEKEAKETYIKTQKEMYLFLQQKVKLSWVRGGDDNTTLFYTSIKDRRRQNRILSIESKEGTRCEDPEQVAEAFLAYYKSLLGGKMSNRRHVKRSVMAQGPLVTNEQVVLLLRDITKEEVREALFGIPEVKRCLECWSVLSV
;
A
#
# COMPACT_ATOMS: atom_id res chain seq x y z
N MET A 1 -12.17 3.87 -15.13
CA MET A 1 -13.49 4.04 -14.48
C MET A 1 -13.91 5.51 -14.45
N TRP A 2 -13.15 6.44 -13.86
CA TRP A 2 -13.54 7.87 -13.96
C TRP A 2 -13.50 8.41 -15.39
N SER A 3 -12.48 8.06 -16.18
CA SER A 3 -12.34 8.50 -17.57
C SER A 3 -13.44 8.04 -18.52
N THR A 4 -14.22 7.02 -18.15
CA THR A 4 -15.33 6.52 -18.95
C THR A 4 -16.65 7.24 -18.64
N HIS A 5 -16.69 8.06 -17.58
CA HIS A 5 -17.90 8.80 -17.22
C HIS A 5 -18.08 10.04 -18.12
N PRO A 6 -19.28 10.31 -18.67
CA PRO A 6 -19.51 11.43 -19.59
C PRO A 6 -19.11 12.81 -19.04
N GLN A 7 -19.26 13.02 -17.73
CA GLN A 7 -18.93 14.30 -17.07
C GLN A 7 -17.44 14.47 -16.76
N PHE A 8 -16.61 13.43 -16.92
CA PHE A 8 -15.20 13.47 -16.52
C PHE A 8 -14.41 14.56 -17.25
N SER A 9 -14.54 14.63 -18.58
CA SER A 9 -13.85 15.63 -19.41
C SER A 9 -14.27 17.05 -19.04
N GLY A 10 -15.56 17.27 -18.77
CA GLY A 10 -16.09 18.55 -18.31
C GLY A 10 -15.53 18.98 -16.96
N ILE A 11 -15.44 18.06 -16.00
CA ILE A 11 -14.86 18.32 -14.67
C ILE A 11 -13.39 18.68 -14.79
N VAL A 12 -12.62 17.92 -15.56
CA VAL A 12 -11.18 18.18 -15.77
C VAL A 12 -10.97 19.57 -16.39
N SER A 13 -11.71 19.88 -17.46
CA SER A 13 -11.63 21.18 -18.13
C SER A 13 -11.94 22.34 -17.19
N LYS A 14 -13.04 22.23 -16.42
CA LYS A 14 -13.46 23.23 -15.43
C LYS A 14 -12.39 23.48 -14.36
N VAL A 15 -11.71 22.44 -13.88
CA VAL A 15 -10.64 22.58 -12.88
C VAL A 15 -9.38 23.18 -13.51
N TRP A 16 -9.02 22.77 -14.73
CA TRP A 16 -7.80 23.22 -15.40
C TRP A 16 -7.84 24.68 -15.86
N GLN A 17 -9.03 25.20 -16.17
CA GLN A 17 -9.23 26.58 -16.60
C GLN A 17 -9.20 27.61 -15.46
N LYS A 18 -9.18 27.18 -14.20
CA LYS A 18 -9.13 28.11 -13.06
C LYS A 18 -7.77 28.83 -12.98
N PRO A 19 -7.77 30.16 -12.84
CA PRO A 19 -6.55 30.92 -12.63
C PRO A 19 -6.05 30.70 -11.19
N ILE A 20 -4.83 30.18 -11.05
CA ILE A 20 -4.17 29.96 -9.76
C ILE A 20 -2.86 30.74 -9.76
N LYS A 21 -2.65 31.59 -8.74
CA LYS A 21 -1.41 32.35 -8.57
C LYS A 21 -0.39 31.53 -7.78
N GLY A 22 0.89 31.66 -8.14
CA GLY A 22 2.00 30.97 -7.48
C GLY A 22 3.00 30.39 -8.49
N THR A 23 3.97 29.62 -8.00
CA THR A 23 4.94 28.91 -8.86
C THR A 23 4.26 27.84 -9.71
N GLN A 24 4.86 27.46 -10.84
CA GLN A 24 4.29 26.44 -11.74
C GLN A 24 3.96 25.13 -11.00
N MET A 25 4.84 24.69 -10.11
CA MET A 25 4.63 23.49 -9.28
C MET A 25 3.44 23.66 -8.32
N PHE A 26 3.31 24.84 -7.70
CA PHE A 26 2.17 25.14 -6.82
C PHE A 26 0.84 25.14 -7.59
N GLN A 27 0.82 25.72 -8.80
CA GLN A 27 -0.36 25.71 -9.67
C GLN A 27 -0.78 24.28 -10.03
N LEU A 28 0.17 23.43 -10.43
CA LEU A 28 -0.10 22.03 -10.76
C LEU A 28 -0.65 21.25 -9.57
N VAL A 29 0.01 21.32 -8.41
CA VAL A 29 -0.42 20.60 -7.20
C VAL A 29 -1.81 21.07 -6.74
N THR A 30 -2.09 22.37 -6.86
CA THR A 30 -3.40 22.93 -6.49
C THR A 30 -4.50 22.42 -7.42
N ARG A 31 -4.27 22.41 -8.74
CA ARG A 31 -5.22 21.81 -9.72
C ARG A 31 -5.47 20.34 -9.44
N LEU A 32 -4.43 19.56 -9.14
CA LEU A 32 -4.57 18.14 -8.80
C LEU A 32 -5.35 17.94 -7.49
N LYS A 33 -5.14 18.79 -6.48
CA LYS A 33 -5.92 18.74 -5.22
C LYS A 33 -7.40 19.06 -5.45
N GLU A 34 -7.71 20.08 -6.25
CA GLU A 34 -9.09 20.41 -6.59
C GLU A 34 -9.76 19.31 -7.42
N LEU A 35 -9.06 18.80 -8.43
CA LEU A 35 -9.56 17.70 -9.27
C LEU A 35 -9.87 16.47 -8.43
N LYS A 36 -9.01 16.13 -7.46
CA LYS A 36 -9.26 15.04 -6.50
C LYS A 36 -10.57 15.23 -5.73
N GLY A 37 -10.91 16.46 -5.35
CA GLY A 37 -12.16 16.78 -4.65
C GLY A 37 -13.38 16.52 -5.52
N GLU A 38 -13.37 17.00 -6.77
CA GLU A 38 -14.46 16.82 -7.72
C GLU A 38 -14.62 15.35 -8.15
N LEU A 39 -13.51 14.63 -8.35
CA LEU A 39 -13.54 13.19 -8.66
C LEU A 39 -14.09 12.35 -7.49
N LYS A 40 -13.86 12.77 -6.24
CA LYS A 40 -14.48 12.13 -5.08
C LYS A 40 -16.00 12.33 -5.05
N LYS A 41 -16.49 13.52 -5.40
CA LYS A 41 -17.93 13.79 -5.51
C LYS A 41 -18.56 12.94 -6.61
N LEU A 42 -17.95 12.93 -7.79
CA LEU A 42 -18.37 12.09 -8.91
C LEU A 42 -18.42 10.61 -8.52
N ASN A 43 -17.42 10.13 -7.78
CA ASN A 43 -17.41 8.76 -7.27
C ASN A 43 -18.58 8.48 -6.31
N LYS A 44 -18.93 9.42 -5.44
CA LYS A 44 -20.06 9.28 -4.51
C LYS A 44 -21.41 9.31 -5.23
N GLU A 45 -21.56 10.15 -6.24
CA GLU A 45 -22.83 10.32 -6.96
C GLU A 45 -23.11 9.19 -7.95
N SER A 46 -22.09 8.76 -8.70
CA SER A 46 -22.30 7.84 -9.83
C SER A 46 -21.87 6.40 -9.55
N PHE A 47 -21.01 6.16 -8.55
CA PHE A 47 -20.36 4.87 -8.34
C PHE A 47 -20.51 4.29 -6.93
N SER A 48 -21.11 5.02 -5.99
CA SER A 48 -21.27 4.55 -4.60
C SER A 48 -22.16 3.31 -4.51
N ASP A 49 -23.18 3.25 -5.34
CA ASP A 49 -24.21 2.21 -5.32
C ASP A 49 -24.25 1.38 -6.61
N ILE A 50 -23.12 1.32 -7.32
CA ILE A 50 -23.05 0.64 -8.62
C ILE A 50 -23.31 -0.87 -8.52
N VAL A 51 -23.07 -1.45 -7.35
CA VAL A 51 -23.33 -2.88 -7.08
C VAL A 51 -24.83 -3.12 -6.92
N ALA A 52 -25.55 -2.30 -6.15
CA ALA A 52 -27.01 -2.44 -6.04
C ALA A 52 -27.68 -2.16 -7.39
N LYS A 53 -27.19 -1.15 -8.12
CA LYS A 53 -27.68 -0.84 -9.46
C LYS A 53 -27.52 -2.01 -10.44
N GLU A 54 -26.42 -2.76 -10.38
CA GLU A 54 -26.24 -3.97 -11.21
C GLU A 54 -27.29 -5.04 -10.88
N VAL A 55 -27.56 -5.26 -9.59
CA VAL A 55 -28.57 -6.21 -9.11
C VAL A 55 -29.97 -5.79 -9.57
N ASP A 56 -30.30 -4.51 -9.48
CA ASP A 56 -31.60 -3.96 -9.92
C ASP A 56 -31.79 -4.14 -11.43
N MET A 57 -30.77 -3.79 -12.23
CA MET A 57 -30.82 -3.96 -13.70
C MET A 57 -30.92 -5.43 -14.09
N LYS A 58 -30.23 -6.33 -13.37
CA LYS A 58 -30.34 -7.78 -13.58
C LYS A 58 -31.75 -8.29 -13.29
N THR A 59 -32.33 -7.83 -12.17
CA THR A 59 -33.69 -8.20 -11.77
C THR A 59 -34.70 -7.71 -12.79
N LEU A 60 -34.54 -6.48 -13.30
CA LEU A 60 -35.38 -5.92 -14.36
C LEU A 60 -35.29 -6.74 -15.66
N LEU A 61 -34.09 -7.16 -16.05
CA LEU A 61 -33.88 -8.03 -17.22
C LEU A 61 -34.61 -9.37 -17.05
N ILE A 62 -34.48 -10.01 -15.88
CA ILE A 62 -35.16 -11.28 -15.58
C ILE A 62 -36.68 -11.11 -15.71
N VAL A 63 -37.25 -10.02 -15.15
CA VAL A 63 -38.69 -9.75 -15.24
C VAL A 63 -39.17 -9.64 -16.70
N TYR A 64 -38.41 -8.98 -17.58
CA TYR A 64 -38.78 -8.89 -18.99
C TYR A 64 -38.62 -10.23 -19.71
N GLN A 65 -37.58 -11.00 -19.39
CA GLN A 65 -37.38 -12.34 -19.94
C GLN A 65 -38.49 -13.32 -19.54
N GLU A 66 -38.96 -13.28 -18.29
CA GLU A 66 -40.09 -14.09 -17.82
C GLU A 66 -41.40 -13.70 -18.50
N LYS A 67 -41.63 -12.40 -18.73
CA LYS A 67 -42.80 -11.92 -19.49
C LYS A 67 -42.74 -12.37 -20.95
N LEU A 68 -41.55 -12.31 -21.56
CA LEU A 68 -41.33 -12.73 -22.94
C LEU A 68 -41.50 -14.25 -23.12
N GLN A 69 -41.12 -15.06 -22.13
CA GLN A 69 -41.35 -16.50 -22.15
C GLN A 69 -42.85 -16.85 -22.19
N LYS A 70 -43.70 -16.02 -21.55
CA LYS A 70 -45.16 -16.20 -21.53
C LYS A 70 -45.84 -15.66 -22.79
N ASP A 71 -45.26 -14.64 -23.43
CA ASP A 71 -45.78 -14.01 -24.64
C ASP A 71 -44.65 -13.67 -25.64
N PRO A 72 -44.15 -14.66 -26.41
CA PRO A 72 -42.94 -14.51 -27.23
C PRO A 72 -43.07 -13.55 -28.42
N PHE A 73 -44.29 -13.33 -28.92
CA PHE A 73 -44.55 -12.54 -30.13
C PHE A 73 -44.87 -11.07 -29.84
N ASN A 74 -44.76 -10.66 -28.58
CA ASN A 74 -45.03 -9.29 -28.16
C ASN A 74 -43.84 -8.36 -28.46
N ASN A 75 -43.97 -7.57 -29.52
CA ASN A 75 -42.92 -6.66 -29.98
C ASN A 75 -42.50 -5.61 -28.93
N ASP A 76 -43.43 -5.14 -28.07
CA ASP A 76 -43.12 -4.17 -27.01
C ASP A 76 -42.26 -4.81 -25.91
N LEU A 77 -42.56 -6.06 -25.53
CA LEU A 77 -41.75 -6.81 -24.57
C LEU A 77 -40.37 -7.16 -25.13
N GLN A 78 -40.27 -7.47 -26.44
CA GLN A 78 -38.97 -7.70 -27.10
C GLN A 78 -38.10 -6.44 -27.08
N LEU A 79 -38.68 -5.27 -27.34
CA LEU A 79 -37.96 -4.00 -27.28
C LEU A 79 -37.47 -3.70 -25.85
N LYS A 80 -38.35 -3.86 -24.85
CA LYS A 80 -38.01 -3.64 -23.44
C LYS A 80 -36.96 -4.61 -22.90
N GLU A 81 -37.00 -5.88 -23.31
CA GLU A 81 -35.95 -6.86 -22.98
C GLU A 81 -34.60 -6.42 -23.54
N LYS A 82 -34.59 -5.99 -24.81
CA LYS A 82 -33.37 -5.52 -25.47
C LYS A 82 -32.78 -4.30 -24.77
N GLU A 83 -33.59 -3.31 -24.43
CA GLU A 83 -33.16 -2.11 -23.69
C GLU A 83 -32.65 -2.47 -22.28
N ALA A 84 -33.35 -3.35 -21.57
CA ALA A 84 -32.94 -3.85 -20.25
C ALA A 84 -31.61 -4.62 -20.33
N LYS A 85 -31.39 -5.38 -21.40
CA LYS A 85 -30.16 -6.13 -21.63
C LYS A 85 -28.98 -5.21 -21.93
N GLU A 86 -29.16 -4.20 -22.78
CA GLU A 86 -28.12 -3.23 -23.11
C GLU A 86 -27.71 -2.40 -21.87
N THR A 87 -28.70 -1.97 -21.08
CA THR A 87 -28.47 -1.24 -19.83
C THR A 87 -27.79 -2.11 -18.76
N TYR A 88 -28.18 -3.38 -18.66
CA TYR A 88 -27.52 -4.36 -17.79
C TYR A 88 -26.05 -4.57 -18.16
N ILE A 89 -25.75 -4.88 -19.42
CA ILE A 89 -24.36 -5.11 -19.90
C ILE A 89 -23.48 -3.90 -19.64
N LYS A 90 -24.01 -2.69 -19.88
CA LYS A 90 -23.30 -1.44 -19.60
C LYS A 90 -22.99 -1.29 -18.12
N THR A 91 -24.00 -1.46 -17.26
CA THR A 91 -23.86 -1.32 -15.80
C THR A 91 -22.90 -2.37 -15.23
N GLN A 92 -22.97 -3.61 -15.72
CA GLN A 92 -22.07 -4.69 -15.34
C GLN A 92 -20.61 -4.38 -15.70
N LYS A 93 -20.35 -3.81 -16.88
CA LYS A 93 -19.01 -3.37 -17.29
C LYS A 93 -18.49 -2.24 -16.41
N GLU A 94 -19.33 -1.27 -16.06
CA GLU A 94 -18.96 -0.16 -15.17
C GLU A 94 -18.69 -0.67 -13.74
N MET A 95 -19.51 -1.59 -13.21
CA MET A 95 -19.29 -2.26 -11.93
C MET A 95 -17.96 -3.02 -11.92
N TYR A 96 -17.66 -3.77 -12.98
CA TYR A 96 -16.40 -4.50 -13.09
C TYR A 96 -15.19 -3.56 -13.06
N LEU A 97 -15.22 -2.46 -13.83
CA LEU A 97 -14.16 -1.44 -13.80
C LEU A 97 -14.03 -0.75 -12.43
N PHE A 98 -15.15 -0.54 -11.74
CA PHE A 98 -15.18 0.01 -10.38
C PHE A 98 -14.51 -0.93 -9.38
N LEU A 99 -14.90 -2.21 -9.39
CA LEU A 99 -14.32 -3.24 -8.52
C LEU A 99 -12.83 -3.40 -8.82
N GLN A 100 -12.43 -3.44 -10.09
CA GLN A 100 -11.03 -3.47 -10.51
C GLN A 100 -10.21 -2.32 -9.90
N GLN A 101 -10.74 -1.10 -9.90
CA GLN A 101 -10.06 0.04 -9.30
C GLN A 101 -10.03 -0.05 -7.77
N LYS A 102 -11.11 -0.50 -7.14
CA LYS A 102 -11.26 -0.58 -5.68
C LYS A 102 -10.30 -1.61 -5.06
N VAL A 103 -10.18 -2.78 -5.65
CA VAL A 103 -9.27 -3.83 -5.18
C VAL A 103 -7.85 -3.68 -5.73
N LYS A 104 -7.57 -2.55 -6.42
CA LYS A 104 -6.32 -2.33 -7.17
C LYS A 104 -5.96 -3.57 -8.00
N LEU A 105 -6.92 -4.16 -8.72
CA LEU A 105 -6.79 -5.46 -9.39
C LEU A 105 -5.64 -5.50 -10.42
N SER A 106 -5.05 -4.36 -10.80
CA SER A 106 -3.77 -4.34 -11.52
C SER A 106 -2.62 -4.99 -10.73
N TRP A 107 -2.68 -4.99 -9.39
CA TRP A 107 -1.79 -5.73 -8.49
C TRP A 107 -2.19 -7.20 -8.41
N VAL A 108 -3.49 -7.50 -8.36
CA VAL A 108 -4.03 -8.88 -8.28
C VAL A 108 -3.79 -9.67 -9.57
N ARG A 109 -3.79 -9.03 -10.74
CA ARG A 109 -3.36 -9.66 -12.02
C ARG A 109 -1.94 -10.23 -11.97
N GLY A 110 -1.12 -9.87 -10.97
CA GLY A 110 0.22 -10.41 -10.79
C GLY A 110 0.50 -11.00 -9.41
N GLY A 111 -0.46 -11.14 -8.48
CA GLY A 111 -0.04 -11.34 -7.09
C GLY A 111 -1.04 -11.75 -6.02
N ASP A 112 -2.19 -12.37 -6.33
CA ASP A 112 -3.00 -12.97 -5.23
C ASP A 112 -3.44 -14.43 -5.46
N ASP A 113 -3.23 -14.99 -6.65
CA ASP A 113 -3.53 -16.41 -6.90
C ASP A 113 -2.31 -17.30 -6.67
N ASN A 114 -1.60 -17.20 -5.54
CA ASN A 114 -0.46 -18.10 -5.18
C ASN A 114 0.48 -18.44 -6.36
N THR A 115 0.63 -17.51 -7.29
CA THR A 115 1.02 -17.87 -8.66
C THR A 115 2.53 -17.92 -8.69
N THR A 116 3.10 -18.69 -9.61
CA THR A 116 4.55 -18.74 -9.84
C THR A 116 5.17 -17.35 -9.92
N LEU A 117 4.45 -16.35 -10.46
CA LEU A 117 4.84 -14.94 -10.51
C LEU A 117 5.04 -14.28 -9.12
N PHE A 118 4.21 -14.59 -8.14
CA PHE A 118 4.36 -14.09 -6.77
C PHE A 118 5.63 -14.65 -6.14
N TYR A 119 5.83 -15.96 -6.24
CA TYR A 119 7.05 -16.61 -5.76
C TYR A 119 8.30 -16.17 -6.53
N THR A 120 8.23 -15.90 -7.83
CA THR A 120 9.35 -15.34 -8.59
C THR A 120 9.64 -13.90 -8.16
N SER A 121 8.62 -13.07 -7.91
CA SER A 121 8.82 -11.70 -7.41
C SER A 121 9.50 -11.68 -6.03
N ILE A 122 9.14 -12.62 -5.14
CA ILE A 122 9.80 -12.79 -3.85
C ILE A 122 11.24 -13.27 -4.05
N LYS A 123 11.48 -14.24 -4.95
CA LYS A 123 12.83 -14.73 -5.28
C LYS A 123 13.70 -13.63 -5.88
N ASP A 124 13.17 -12.81 -6.78
CA ASP A 124 13.87 -11.70 -7.40
C ASP A 124 14.20 -10.62 -6.38
N ARG A 125 13.26 -10.30 -5.48
CA ARG A 125 13.50 -9.36 -4.40
C ARG A 125 14.57 -9.88 -3.42
N ARG A 126 14.50 -11.15 -3.02
CA ARG A 126 15.55 -11.81 -2.22
C ARG A 126 16.90 -11.78 -2.92
N ARG A 127 16.93 -11.97 -4.24
CA ARG A 127 18.16 -11.90 -5.05
C ARG A 127 18.73 -10.48 -5.07
N GLN A 128 17.89 -9.46 -5.26
CA GLN A 128 18.31 -8.06 -5.29
C GLN A 128 18.81 -7.57 -3.94
N ASN A 129 18.16 -7.98 -2.85
CA ASN A 129 18.51 -7.56 -1.50
C ASN A 129 19.61 -8.41 -0.85
N ARG A 130 20.01 -9.51 -1.49
CA ARG A 130 21.13 -10.32 -1.01
C ARG A 130 22.39 -9.50 -1.09
N ILE A 131 22.97 -9.21 0.07
CA ILE A 131 24.29 -8.60 0.18
C ILE A 131 25.32 -9.67 -0.21
N LEU A 132 25.86 -9.56 -1.41
CA LEU A 132 26.86 -10.50 -1.96
C LEU A 132 28.28 -10.14 -1.58
N SER A 133 28.56 -8.85 -1.40
CA SER A 133 29.88 -8.38 -0.97
C SER A 133 29.77 -7.04 -0.25
N ILE A 134 30.65 -6.82 0.72
CA ILE A 134 30.81 -5.51 1.36
C ILE A 134 32.27 -5.08 1.32
N GLU A 135 32.49 -3.78 1.30
CA GLU A 135 33.83 -3.19 1.40
C GLU A 135 34.08 -2.79 2.85
N SER A 136 35.12 -3.35 3.46
CA SER A 136 35.54 -3.01 4.82
C SER A 136 36.15 -1.60 4.88
N LYS A 137 36.26 -1.03 6.08
CA LYS A 137 36.92 0.27 6.31
C LYS A 137 38.36 0.32 5.80
N GLU A 138 39.01 -0.82 5.67
CA GLU A 138 40.38 -1.00 5.18
C GLU A 138 40.45 -1.15 3.66
N GLY A 139 39.33 -0.97 2.94
CA GLY A 139 39.25 -1.09 1.48
C GLY A 139 39.27 -2.53 0.95
N THR A 140 39.21 -3.52 1.85
CA THR A 140 39.19 -4.95 1.49
C THR A 140 37.75 -5.37 1.19
N ARG A 141 37.56 -6.03 0.04
CA ARG A 141 36.25 -6.57 -0.37
C ARG A 141 36.04 -7.95 0.23
N CYS A 142 35.00 -8.09 1.04
CA CYS A 142 34.59 -9.36 1.64
C CYS A 142 33.42 -9.93 0.83
N GLU A 143 33.57 -11.14 0.30
CA GLU A 143 32.53 -11.84 -0.49
C GLU A 143 31.99 -13.08 0.25
N ASP A 144 32.72 -13.58 1.25
CA ASP A 144 32.28 -14.70 2.08
C ASP A 144 31.18 -14.25 3.06
N PRO A 145 30.03 -14.95 3.14
CA PRO A 145 28.96 -14.63 4.08
C PRO A 145 29.40 -14.50 5.55
N GLU A 146 30.34 -15.32 6.01
CA GLU A 146 30.85 -15.28 7.38
C GLU A 146 31.68 -14.01 7.61
N GLN A 147 32.54 -13.67 6.64
CA GLN A 147 33.35 -12.44 6.68
C GLN A 147 32.47 -11.18 6.59
N VAL A 148 31.40 -11.21 5.78
CA VAL A 148 30.43 -10.12 5.68
C VAL A 148 29.76 -9.90 7.05
N ALA A 149 29.31 -10.97 7.71
CA ALA A 149 28.71 -10.89 9.04
C ALA A 149 29.69 -10.34 10.09
N GLU A 150 30.93 -10.82 10.07
CA GLU A 150 31.98 -10.35 10.99
C GLU A 150 32.30 -8.87 10.78
N ALA A 151 32.41 -8.41 9.54
CA ALA A 151 32.66 -7.01 9.21
C ALA A 151 31.49 -6.10 9.61
N PHE A 152 30.24 -6.54 9.47
CA PHE A 152 29.08 -5.82 10.04
C PHE A 152 29.16 -5.70 11.55
N LEU A 153 29.48 -6.81 12.25
CA LEU A 153 29.61 -6.82 13.69
C LEU A 153 30.75 -5.90 14.15
N ALA A 154 31.91 -5.97 13.51
CA ALA A 154 33.06 -5.11 13.80
C ALA A 154 32.72 -3.63 13.62
N TYR A 155 32.03 -3.29 12.53
CA TYR A 155 31.59 -1.92 12.26
C TYR A 155 30.63 -1.39 13.34
N TYR A 156 29.56 -2.12 13.67
CA TYR A 156 28.59 -1.67 14.66
C TYR A 156 29.14 -1.71 16.10
N LYS A 157 30.02 -2.67 16.43
CA LYS A 157 30.77 -2.65 17.70
C LYS A 157 31.65 -1.40 17.81
N SER A 158 32.33 -1.01 16.74
CA SER A 158 33.11 0.23 16.70
C SER A 158 32.22 1.47 16.83
N LEU A 159 31.09 1.50 16.13
CA LEU A 159 30.17 2.64 16.10
C LEU A 159 29.46 2.86 17.45
N LEU A 160 28.96 1.79 18.07
CA LEU A 160 28.13 1.85 19.28
C LEU A 160 28.93 1.60 20.58
N GLY A 161 30.03 0.85 20.50
CA GLY A 161 30.86 0.49 21.65
C GLY A 161 32.07 1.41 21.88
N GLY A 162 32.30 2.38 21.00
CA GLY A 162 33.43 3.31 21.14
C GLY A 162 33.33 4.22 22.36
N LYS A 163 34.40 4.30 23.17
CA LYS A 163 34.52 5.30 24.23
C LYS A 163 34.78 6.67 23.60
N MET A 164 33.82 7.58 23.70
CA MET A 164 34.01 8.97 23.28
C MET A 164 35.01 9.67 24.22
N SER A 165 36.21 10.00 23.73
CA SER A 165 37.27 10.64 24.51
C SER A 165 36.88 12.04 25.03
N ASN A 166 36.05 12.79 24.28
CA ASN A 166 35.62 14.15 24.62
C ASN A 166 34.17 14.23 25.13
N ARG A 167 33.72 13.26 25.93
CA ARG A 167 32.36 13.33 26.50
C ARG A 167 32.30 14.42 27.58
N ARG A 168 31.37 15.37 27.44
CA ARG A 168 31.11 16.36 28.51
C ARG A 168 30.67 15.61 29.77
N HIS A 169 31.26 15.99 30.91
CA HIS A 169 30.90 15.39 32.19
C HIS A 169 29.44 15.70 32.52
N VAL A 170 28.70 14.68 32.97
CA VAL A 170 27.31 14.85 33.39
C VAL A 170 27.28 15.65 34.69
N LYS A 171 26.53 16.76 34.71
CA LYS A 171 26.31 17.56 35.92
C LYS A 171 25.41 16.80 36.88
N ARG A 172 25.99 16.17 37.90
CA ARG A 172 25.25 15.39 38.92
C ARG A 172 24.15 16.20 39.61
N SER A 173 24.35 17.50 39.80
CA SER A 173 23.35 18.40 40.40
C SER A 173 22.06 18.50 39.58
N VAL A 174 22.13 18.38 38.25
CA VAL A 174 20.95 18.39 37.36
C VAL A 174 20.27 17.02 37.35
N MET A 175 21.04 15.93 37.37
CA MET A 175 20.48 14.56 37.46
C MET A 175 19.72 14.32 38.78
N ALA A 176 20.21 14.88 39.89
CA ALA A 176 19.58 14.74 41.19
C ALA A 176 18.21 15.45 41.32
N GLN A 177 17.87 16.35 40.38
CA GLN A 177 16.58 17.03 40.34
C GLN A 177 15.52 16.24 39.56
N GLY A 178 15.91 15.17 38.86
CA GLY A 178 15.02 14.30 38.11
C GLY A 178 14.61 13.04 38.90
N PRO A 179 13.61 12.30 38.41
CA PRO A 179 13.27 10.99 38.95
C PRO A 179 14.48 10.05 38.87
N LEU A 180 14.84 9.44 40.00
CA LEU A 180 15.87 8.40 40.04
C LEU A 180 15.28 7.06 39.63
N VAL A 181 16.12 6.24 39.00
CA VAL A 181 15.77 4.88 38.55
C VAL A 181 15.45 4.03 39.79
N THR A 182 14.32 3.33 39.78
CA THR A 182 13.94 2.43 40.89
C THR A 182 14.81 1.18 40.91
N ASN A 183 14.91 0.50 42.06
CA ASN A 183 15.67 -0.76 42.14
C ASN A 183 15.17 -1.81 41.14
N GLU A 184 13.86 -1.86 40.86
CA GLU A 184 13.28 -2.74 39.85
C GLU A 184 13.76 -2.40 38.43
N GLN A 185 13.81 -1.11 38.09
CA GLN A 185 14.32 -0.64 36.80
C GLN A 185 15.83 -0.88 36.67
N VAL A 186 16.60 -0.76 37.76
CA VAL A 186 18.04 -1.08 37.77
C VAL A 186 18.26 -2.56 37.45
N VAL A 187 17.48 -3.46 38.08
CA VAL A 187 17.54 -4.90 37.80
C VAL A 187 17.18 -5.18 36.34
N LEU A 188 16.17 -4.49 35.79
CA LEU A 188 15.78 -4.64 34.39
C LEU A 188 16.85 -4.16 33.41
N LEU A 189 17.53 -3.05 33.70
CA LEU A 189 18.59 -2.48 32.85
C LEU A 189 19.90 -3.27 32.88
N LEU A 190 20.14 -4.04 33.95
CA LEU A 190 21.33 -4.88 34.12
C LEU A 190 21.10 -6.33 33.67
N ARG A 191 19.87 -6.69 33.29
CA ARG A 191 19.55 -8.03 32.81
C ARG A 191 20.28 -8.30 31.49
N ASP A 192 20.72 -9.54 31.32
CA ASP A 192 21.23 -10.01 30.03
C ASP A 192 20.16 -9.89 28.94
N ILE A 193 20.58 -9.44 27.76
CA ILE A 193 19.72 -9.33 26.58
C ILE A 193 19.51 -10.73 26.00
N THR A 194 18.25 -11.18 25.93
CA THR A 194 17.90 -12.49 25.37
C THR A 194 17.67 -12.40 23.85
N LYS A 195 17.74 -13.55 23.16
CA LYS A 195 17.46 -13.61 21.71
C LYS A 195 16.02 -13.24 21.40
N GLU A 196 15.11 -13.60 22.29
CA GLU A 196 13.68 -13.33 22.19
C GLU A 196 13.41 -11.82 22.26
N GLU A 197 14.11 -11.10 23.13
CA GLU A 197 13.99 -9.64 23.26
C GLU A 197 14.50 -8.92 22.00
N VAL A 198 15.63 -9.36 21.43
CA VAL A 198 16.14 -8.83 20.15
C VAL A 198 15.14 -9.06 19.02
N ARG A 199 14.54 -10.26 18.98
CA ARG A 199 13.52 -10.61 18.01
C ARG A 199 12.32 -9.68 18.14
N GLU A 200 11.73 -9.59 19.32
CA GLU A 200 10.56 -8.75 19.58
C GLU A 200 10.82 -7.28 19.20
N ALA A 201 11.98 -6.73 19.59
CA ALA A 201 12.38 -5.37 19.22
C ALA A 201 12.47 -5.18 17.70
N LEU A 202 13.04 -6.14 16.97
CA LEU A 202 13.20 -6.09 15.52
C LEU A 202 11.83 -6.17 14.80
N PHE A 203 10.92 -6.98 15.32
CA PHE A 203 9.54 -7.10 14.84
C PHE A 203 8.59 -6.01 15.38
N GLY A 204 9.03 -5.18 16.33
CA GLY A 204 8.29 -4.02 16.84
C GLY A 204 8.44 -2.78 15.95
N ILE A 205 9.41 -2.76 15.03
CA ILE A 205 9.69 -1.59 14.16
C ILE A 205 8.53 -1.38 13.17
N PRO A 206 7.87 -0.21 13.12
CA PRO A 206 6.70 0.04 12.25
C PRO A 206 6.95 -0.31 10.78
N GLU A 207 5.95 -0.87 10.10
CA GLU A 207 6.05 -1.41 8.72
C GLU A 207 6.65 -0.45 7.69
N VAL A 208 6.52 0.86 7.88
CA VAL A 208 7.11 1.88 7.00
C VAL A 208 8.65 1.80 6.94
N LYS A 209 9.29 1.14 7.92
CA LYS A 209 10.74 0.87 7.96
C LYS A 209 11.07 -0.63 7.93
N ARG A 210 10.08 -1.52 7.83
CA ARG A 210 10.27 -2.96 7.90
C ARG A 210 10.53 -3.51 6.50
N CYS A 211 11.69 -4.13 6.29
CA CYS A 211 11.92 -4.89 5.07
C CYS A 211 10.99 -6.11 5.09
N LEU A 212 10.15 -6.28 4.06
CA LEU A 212 9.19 -7.40 3.90
C LEU A 212 9.83 -8.81 3.90
N GLU A 213 11.15 -8.91 4.04
CA GLU A 213 11.91 -10.15 4.07
C GLU A 213 11.74 -10.97 5.35
N CYS A 214 11.38 -10.32 6.46
CA CYS A 214 11.25 -10.99 7.76
C CYS A 214 10.05 -11.97 7.85
N TRP A 215 9.07 -11.88 6.94
CA TRP A 215 7.92 -12.80 6.93
C TRP A 215 8.28 -14.23 6.51
N SER A 216 9.46 -14.43 5.91
CA SER A 216 9.77 -15.68 5.22
C SER A 216 10.94 -16.49 5.79
N VAL A 217 11.49 -16.03 6.92
CA VAL A 217 12.59 -16.72 7.64
C VAL A 217 12.05 -17.64 8.74
N LEU A 218 10.74 -17.62 9.02
CA LEU A 218 10.15 -18.31 10.18
C LEU A 218 8.93 -19.18 9.85
N SER A 219 8.72 -19.52 8.58
CA SER A 219 7.75 -20.54 8.14
C SER A 219 8.41 -21.88 7.78
N VAL A 220 9.59 -22.15 8.35
CA VAL A 220 10.18 -23.49 8.47
C VAL A 220 10.62 -23.66 9.91
#